data_AF-A0A512RL67-F1
#
_entry.id   AF-A0A512RL67-F1
#
_cell.length_a   1.000
_cell.length_b   1.000
_cell.length_c   1.000
_cell.angle_alpha   90.00
_cell.angle_beta   90.00
_cell.angle_gamma   90.00
#
_symmetry.space_group_name_H-M   'P 1'
#
loop_
_entity.id
_entity.type
_entity.pdbx_description
1 polymer ?
#
loop_
_entity_poly.entity_id
_entity_poly.type
_entity_poly.pdbx_seq_one_letter_code
_entity_poly.pdbx_strand_id
1 'polypeptide(L)'
;MTKRFRRFVIWTTPLAAGLVLLTVFSGREKQLLRLAPVQTLYGWGYQITIDNKPFIHQDCIPAIPGYQPFRNKEDAMRVGSLVVYKIRHKLSPAVTRRELDSLRIQL
;
A
#
# COMPACT_ATOMS: atom_id res chain seq x y z
N MET A 1 -1.25 -62.27 32.47
CA MET A 1 -0.61 -61.60 31.30
C MET A 1 -1.74 -61.17 30.36
N THR A 2 -1.99 -59.92 29.96
CA THR A 2 -1.15 -58.73 29.83
C THR A 2 -2.00 -57.42 29.89
N LYS A 3 -1.39 -56.40 30.52
CA LYS A 3 -1.31 -54.99 30.13
C LYS A 3 -2.57 -54.10 30.13
N ARG A 4 -2.79 -53.53 31.31
CA ARG A 4 -3.17 -52.14 31.60
C ARG A 4 -2.30 -51.15 30.80
N PHE A 5 -2.83 -50.54 29.73
CA PHE A 5 -2.25 -49.42 28.96
C PHE A 5 -3.39 -48.97 28.01
N ARG A 6 -3.87 -47.73 27.90
CA ARG A 6 -3.23 -46.41 27.98
C ARG A 6 -4.37 -45.36 27.99
N ARG A 7 -4.72 -44.75 29.14
CA ARG A 7 -5.69 -43.61 29.22
C ARG A 7 -5.07 -42.26 28.81
N PHE A 8 -4.01 -42.25 28.00
CA PHE A 8 -3.08 -41.12 27.87
C PHE A 8 -3.08 -40.40 26.51
N VAL A 9 -4.12 -40.52 25.69
CA VAL A 9 -4.09 -39.96 24.31
C VAL A 9 -5.01 -38.75 24.12
N ILE A 10 -5.83 -38.36 25.11
CA ILE A 10 -6.90 -37.37 24.89
C ILE A 10 -6.51 -35.94 25.32
N TRP A 11 -5.37 -35.73 25.99
CA TRP A 11 -4.97 -34.39 26.49
C TRP A 11 -3.91 -33.66 25.65
N THR A 12 -3.42 -34.23 24.55
CA THR A 12 -2.33 -33.63 23.75
C THR A 12 -2.79 -32.78 22.57
N THR A 13 -4.08 -32.80 22.23
CA THR A 13 -4.64 -32.07 21.08
C THR A 13 -4.99 -30.58 21.29
N PRO A 14 -5.19 -30.04 22.51
CA PRO A 14 -5.44 -28.59 22.67
C PRO A 14 -4.21 -27.71 22.41
N LEU A 15 -3.01 -28.21 22.71
CA LEU A 15 -1.75 -27.48 22.58
C LEU A 15 -1.35 -27.22 21.13
N ALA A 16 -1.55 -28.21 20.25
CA ALA A 16 -1.24 -28.07 18.83
C ALA A 16 -2.18 -27.07 18.14
N ALA A 17 -3.47 -27.06 18.48
CA ALA A 17 -4.44 -26.12 17.92
C ALA A 17 -4.17 -24.67 18.34
N GLY A 18 -3.79 -24.45 19.60
CA GLY A 18 -3.40 -23.11 20.10
C GLY A 18 -2.14 -22.56 19.43
N LEU A 19 -1.15 -23.41 19.14
CA LEU A 19 0.07 -23.02 18.42
C LEU A 19 -0.23 -22.65 16.96
N VAL A 20 -1.10 -23.41 16.28
CA VAL A 20 -1.54 -23.10 14.91
C VAL A 20 -2.28 -21.75 14.87
N LEU A 21 -3.16 -21.47 15.85
CA LEU A 21 -3.85 -20.18 15.93
C LEU A 21 -2.88 -19.00 16.11
N LEU A 22 -1.84 -19.14 16.96
CA LEU A 22 -0.80 -18.11 17.14
C LEU A 22 -0.01 -17.85 15.85
N THR A 23 0.26 -18.87 15.04
CA THR A 23 0.95 -18.67 13.75
C THR A 23 0.09 -17.93 12.72
N VAL A 24 -1.24 -18.13 12.72
CA VAL A 24 -2.15 -17.42 11.79
C VAL A 24 -2.37 -15.96 12.21
N PHE A 25 -2.21 -15.63 13.49
CA PHE A 25 -2.24 -14.25 14.01
C PHE A 25 -0.91 -13.51 13.88
N SER A 26 0.12 -14.12 13.28
CA SER A 26 1.40 -13.45 13.02
C SER A 26 1.16 -12.19 12.17
N GLY A 27 1.53 -11.06 12.75
CA GLY A 27 1.08 -9.73 12.37
C GLY A 27 1.32 -9.40 10.90
N ARG A 28 0.33 -8.74 10.29
CA ARG A 28 0.49 -8.11 8.99
C ARG A 28 1.63 -7.09 9.07
N GLU A 29 2.77 -7.38 8.45
CA GLU A 29 3.80 -6.36 8.27
C GLU A 29 3.18 -5.15 7.54
N LYS A 30 3.41 -3.97 8.08
CA LYS A 30 2.99 -2.73 7.42
C LYS A 30 3.90 -2.51 6.22
N GLN A 31 3.35 -2.61 5.02
CA GLN A 31 4.06 -2.29 3.78
C GLN A 31 4.72 -0.91 3.85
N LEU A 32 5.99 -0.83 3.45
CA LEU A 32 6.75 0.41 3.44
C LEU A 32 6.44 1.19 2.16
N LEU A 33 5.49 2.12 2.26
CA LEU A 33 5.19 3.06 1.18
C LEU A 33 6.14 4.26 1.21
N ARG A 34 6.80 4.53 0.08
CA ARG A 34 7.62 5.74 -0.13
C ARG A 34 7.13 6.51 -1.35
N LEU A 35 7.02 7.83 -1.20
CA LEU A 35 6.69 8.78 -2.26
C LEU A 35 7.94 9.60 -2.58
N ALA A 36 8.26 9.72 -3.85
CA ALA A 36 9.38 10.52 -4.33
C ALA A 36 8.96 11.40 -5.52
N PRO A 37 9.50 12.62 -5.63
CA PRO A 37 9.33 13.45 -6.82
C PRO A 37 10.15 12.87 -7.97
N VAL A 38 9.66 13.06 -9.20
CA VAL A 38 10.36 12.69 -10.43
C VAL A 38 10.47 13.92 -11.31
N GLN A 39 11.68 14.27 -11.75
CA GLN A 39 11.88 15.30 -12.74
C GLN A 39 11.64 14.69 -14.13
N THR A 40 10.77 15.30 -14.93
CA THR A 40 10.54 14.92 -16.34
C THR A 40 11.19 15.95 -17.26
N LEU A 41 11.20 15.67 -18.57
CA LEU A 41 11.74 16.58 -19.58
C LEU A 41 11.00 17.93 -19.61
N TYR A 42 9.71 17.91 -19.26
CA TYR A 42 8.80 19.05 -19.44
C TYR A 42 8.16 19.53 -18.13
N GLY A 43 8.57 18.98 -16.98
CA GLY A 43 8.02 19.35 -15.68
C GLY A 43 8.32 18.32 -14.61
N TRP A 44 7.30 18.01 -13.81
CA TRP A 44 7.40 17.12 -12.67
C TRP A 44 6.36 16.00 -12.72
N GLY A 45 6.71 14.91 -12.07
CA GLY A 45 5.85 13.77 -11.78
C GLY A 45 6.13 13.25 -10.37
N TYR A 46 5.54 12.11 -10.04
CA TYR A 46 5.81 11.43 -8.78
C TYR A 46 5.89 9.92 -8.97
N GLN A 47 6.61 9.27 -8.07
CA GLN A 47 6.71 7.83 -7.99
C GLN A 47 6.39 7.35 -6.58
N ILE A 48 5.62 6.26 -6.51
CA ILE A 48 5.32 5.54 -5.29
C ILE A 48 5.96 4.16 -5.37
N THR A 49 6.69 3.78 -4.33
CA THR A 49 7.25 2.44 -4.17
C THR A 49 6.64 1.75 -2.95
N ILE A 50 6.44 0.44 -3.05
CA ILE A 50 6.02 -0.44 -1.96
C ILE A 50 7.12 -1.46 -1.76
N ASP A 51 7.68 -1.52 -0.55
CA ASP A 51 8.77 -2.44 -0.19
C ASP A 51 9.94 -2.35 -1.19
N ASN A 52 10.31 -1.09 -1.51
CA ASN A 52 11.33 -0.68 -2.48
C ASN A 52 11.08 -1.10 -3.94
N LYS A 53 9.89 -1.61 -4.28
CA LYS A 53 9.50 -1.93 -5.66
C LYS A 53 8.65 -0.80 -6.25
N PRO A 54 8.86 -0.39 -7.51
CA PRO A 54 7.98 0.55 -8.20
C PRO A 54 6.53 0.07 -8.18
N PHE A 55 5.62 0.92 -7.73
CA PHE A 55 4.20 0.62 -7.67
C PHE A 55 3.39 1.55 -8.58
N ILE A 56 3.64 2.87 -8.49
CA ILE A 56 3.04 3.87 -9.38
C ILE A 56 4.15 4.79 -9.86
N HIS A 57 4.17 5.09 -11.15
CA HIS A 57 5.02 6.09 -11.76
C HIS A 57 4.13 6.98 -12.61
N GLN A 58 4.12 8.28 -12.29
CA GLN A 58 3.14 9.21 -12.83
C GLN A 58 3.84 10.48 -13.28
N ASP A 59 4.11 10.55 -14.59
CA ASP A 59 4.80 11.69 -15.23
C ASP A 59 3.85 12.83 -15.58
N CYS A 60 2.54 12.62 -15.46
CA CYS A 60 1.49 13.56 -15.86
C CYS A 60 0.40 13.70 -14.80
N ILE A 61 -0.30 14.83 -14.82
CA ILE A 61 -1.44 15.10 -13.96
C ILE A 61 -2.55 14.06 -14.25
N PRO A 62 -2.98 13.26 -13.26
CA PRO A 62 -4.05 12.30 -13.43
C PRO A 62 -5.37 12.95 -13.88
N ALA A 63 -6.26 12.20 -14.52
CA ALA A 63 -7.59 12.70 -14.95
C ALA A 63 -7.61 13.92 -15.89
N ILE A 64 -6.45 14.35 -16.39
CA ILE A 64 -6.30 15.39 -17.39
C ILE A 64 -5.88 14.73 -18.71
N PRO A 65 -6.59 15.00 -19.83
CA PRO A 65 -6.26 14.39 -21.11
C PRO A 65 -4.95 14.95 -21.69
N GLY A 66 -4.22 14.08 -22.38
CA GLY A 66 -2.94 14.41 -23.02
C GLY A 66 -1.74 14.30 -22.07
N TYR A 67 -0.55 14.54 -22.60
CA TYR A 67 0.68 14.56 -21.82
C TYR A 67 0.85 15.93 -21.15
N GLN A 68 0.40 16.05 -19.91
CA GLN A 68 0.50 17.28 -19.12
C GLN A 68 1.25 16.98 -17.81
N PRO A 69 2.56 17.24 -17.74
CA PRO A 69 3.33 17.10 -16.49
C PRO A 69 2.93 18.18 -15.48
N PHE A 70 3.24 17.95 -14.21
CA PHE A 70 3.06 18.98 -13.19
C PHE A 70 4.04 20.12 -13.43
N ARG A 71 3.59 21.36 -13.28
CA ARG A 71 4.44 22.55 -13.44
C ARG A 71 5.53 22.64 -12.37
N ASN A 72 5.21 22.21 -11.15
CA ASN A 72 6.10 22.27 -10.01
C ASN A 72 6.08 20.95 -9.21
N LYS A 73 7.14 20.75 -8.43
CA LYS A 73 7.36 19.55 -7.62
C LYS A 73 6.29 19.41 -6.53
N GLU A 74 5.87 20.52 -5.96
CA GLU A 74 4.95 20.60 -4.83
C GLU A 74 3.58 20.03 -5.21
N ASP A 75 3.07 20.35 -6.39
CA ASP A 75 1.81 19.85 -6.93
C ASP A 75 1.87 18.35 -7.17
N ALA A 76 2.94 17.86 -7.80
CA ALA A 76 3.18 16.43 -8.00
C ALA A 76 3.18 15.68 -6.65
N MET A 77 3.87 16.24 -5.65
CA MET A 77 3.95 15.65 -4.31
C MET A 77 2.62 15.71 -3.55
N ARG A 78 1.80 16.76 -3.72
CA ARG A 78 0.46 16.87 -3.13
C ARG A 78 -0.47 15.80 -3.68
N VAL A 79 -0.51 15.63 -5.00
CA VAL A 79 -1.30 14.56 -5.64
C VAL A 79 -0.77 13.18 -5.25
N GLY A 80 0.55 12.97 -5.30
CA GLY A 80 1.17 11.72 -4.86
C GLY A 80 0.85 11.38 -3.40
N SER A 81 0.76 12.38 -2.52
CA SER A 81 0.39 12.19 -1.11
C SER A 81 -1.07 11.75 -0.96
N LEU A 82 -2.00 12.29 -1.76
CA LEU A 82 -3.38 11.81 -1.82
C LEU A 82 -3.44 10.34 -2.26
N VAL A 83 -2.64 9.96 -3.26
CA VAL A 83 -2.58 8.57 -3.73
C VAL A 83 -2.02 7.64 -2.64
N VAL A 84 -0.94 8.04 -1.95
CA VAL A 84 -0.41 7.28 -0.79
C VAL A 84 -1.48 7.14 0.30
N TYR A 85 -2.21 8.22 0.61
CA TYR A 85 -3.32 8.17 1.56
C TYR A 85 -4.37 7.13 1.14
N LYS A 86 -4.80 7.15 -0.12
CA LYS A 86 -5.78 6.20 -0.66
C LYS A 86 -5.30 4.74 -0.56
N ILE A 87 -4.05 4.47 -0.95
CA ILE A 87 -3.47 3.13 -0.86
C ILE A 87 -3.46 2.63 0.60
N ARG A 88 -3.03 3.49 1.54
CA ARG A 88 -3.00 3.13 2.97
C ARG A 88 -4.40 2.80 3.52
N HIS A 89 -5.45 3.43 2.98
CA HIS A 89 -6.84 3.20 3.37
C HIS A 89 -7.56 2.16 2.50
N LYS A 90 -6.83 1.44 1.62
CA LYS A 90 -7.39 0.44 0.70
C LYS A 90 -8.46 1.01 -0.24
N LEU A 91 -8.36 2.30 -0.54
CA LEU A 91 -9.19 2.98 -1.53
C LEU A 91 -8.54 2.89 -2.91
N SER A 92 -9.33 3.12 -3.95
CA SER A 92 -8.80 3.21 -5.32
C SER A 92 -7.74 4.31 -5.41
N PRO A 93 -6.54 4.05 -5.98
CA PRO A 93 -5.49 5.05 -6.15
C PRO A 93 -5.80 6.06 -7.26
N ALA A 94 -6.85 5.84 -8.06
CA ALA A 94 -7.25 6.77 -9.11
C ALA A 94 -7.61 8.13 -8.50
N VAL A 95 -7.10 9.21 -9.10
CA VAL A 95 -7.39 10.58 -8.71
C VAL A 95 -8.41 11.16 -9.69
N THR A 96 -9.43 11.81 -9.17
CA THR A 96 -10.50 12.44 -9.94
C THR A 96 -10.24 13.92 -10.13
N ARG A 97 -10.87 14.54 -11.13
CA ARG A 97 -10.77 15.99 -11.36
C ARG A 97 -11.21 16.82 -10.15
N ARG A 98 -12.28 16.41 -9.47
CA ARG A 98 -12.77 17.09 -8.24
C ARG A 98 -11.73 17.09 -7.11
N GLU A 99 -10.93 16.03 -6.99
CA GLU A 99 -9.86 15.96 -6.00
C GLU A 99 -8.68 16.85 -6.36
N LEU A 100 -8.34 16.97 -7.65
CA LEU A 100 -7.35 17.96 -8.11
C LEU A 100 -7.80 19.39 -7.82
N ASP A 101 -9.08 19.69 -8.09
CA ASP A 101 -9.68 21.01 -7.80
C ASP A 101 -9.64 21.30 -6.29
N SER A 102 -9.98 20.30 -5.46
CA SER A 102 -9.92 20.40 -4.00
C SER A 102 -8.50 20.62 -3.49
N LEU A 103 -7.51 20.02 -4.15
CA LEU A 103 -6.09 20.23 -3.88
C LEU A 103 -5.57 21.53 -4.50
N ARG A 104 -6.34 22.29 -5.30
CA ARG A 104 -5.89 23.51 -5.98
C ARG A 104 -4.60 23.25 -6.79
N ILE A 105 -4.60 22.19 -7.58
CA ILE A 105 -3.50 21.85 -8.49
C ILE A 105 -3.52 22.78 -9.69
N GLN A 106 -2.34 23.27 -10.09
CA GLN A 106 -2.22 24.07 -11.31
C GLN A 106 -2.18 23.15 -12.53
N LEU A 107 -3.11 23.36 -13.46
CA LEU A 107 -3.19 22.70 -14.76
C LEU A 107 -2.44 23.55 -15.79
#